data_AF-A0AAN8GVL5-F1
#
_entry.id   AF-A0AAN8GVL5-F1
#
_cell.length_a   1.000
_cell.length_b   1.000
_cell.length_c   1.000
_cell.angle_alpha   90.00
_cell.angle_beta   90.00
_cell.angle_gamma   90.00
#
_symmetry.space_group_name_H-M   'P 1'
#
loop_
_entity.id
_entity.type
_entity.pdbx_description
1 polymer ?
#
loop_
_entity_poly.entity_id
_entity_poly.type
_entity_poly.pdbx_seq_one_letter_code
_entity_poly.pdbx_strand_id
1 'polypeptide(L)'
;MSNKEMVSTETESKGQRKVFVPNKLLECLPRLSSLPSERLRWNTNEEIASYLISFDRHDEWLSCSLKTRPKNGSIILYNRKKVKYRKDGYCWKKRKDGKTTREDHMKLKVQGTECLYGCYVHSSIVPTFHRRCYWLLQNPDIVLVHYLNVPSQEDSGKCSPLLCAVNERHDSLRWSREELLSQLKPMCTY
;
A
#
# COMPACT_ATOMS: atom_id res chain seq x y z
N MET A 1 -54.12 30.72 -10.67
CA MET A 1 -53.31 30.12 -11.75
C MET A 1 -52.32 31.20 -12.18
N SER A 2 -51.00 31.07 -12.19
CA SER A 2 -50.09 29.97 -11.87
C SER A 2 -48.71 30.56 -11.54
N ASN A 3 -48.11 29.96 -10.51
CA ASN A 3 -46.71 29.71 -10.20
C ASN A 3 -45.58 30.57 -10.78
N LYS A 4 -44.89 31.18 -9.82
CA LYS A 4 -43.45 31.47 -9.78
C LYS A 4 -42.68 30.14 -9.74
N GLU A 5 -41.96 29.78 -10.81
CA GLU A 5 -41.01 28.67 -10.76
C GLU A 5 -39.63 29.17 -10.32
N MET A 6 -39.26 28.71 -9.14
CA MET A 6 -37.97 28.85 -8.49
C MET A 6 -37.17 27.61 -8.87
N VAL A 7 -36.20 27.74 -9.77
CA VAL A 7 -35.28 26.64 -10.09
C VAL A 7 -34.26 26.56 -8.96
N SER A 8 -34.53 25.69 -7.99
CA SER A 8 -33.57 25.25 -6.99
C SER A 8 -32.62 24.24 -7.63
N THR A 9 -31.38 24.65 -7.89
CA THR A 9 -30.28 23.74 -8.20
C THR A 9 -29.98 22.89 -6.97
N GLU A 10 -30.33 21.61 -7.04
CA GLU A 10 -29.95 20.60 -6.06
C GLU A 10 -28.43 20.40 -6.11
N THR A 11 -27.72 20.97 -5.14
CA THR A 11 -26.36 20.55 -4.84
C THR A 11 -26.42 19.23 -4.10
N GLU A 12 -26.12 18.15 -4.81
CA GLU A 12 -25.94 16.81 -4.28
C GLU A 12 -24.95 16.85 -3.11
N SER A 13 -25.48 16.73 -1.89
CA SER A 13 -24.72 16.55 -0.66
C SER A 13 -23.93 15.24 -0.79
N LYS A 14 -22.65 15.34 -1.17
CA LYS A 14 -21.69 14.24 -1.01
C LYS A 14 -21.63 13.90 0.47
N GLY A 15 -22.39 12.89 0.87
CA GLY A 15 -22.46 12.41 2.25
C GLY A 15 -21.04 12.21 2.79
N GLN A 16 -20.70 12.96 3.84
CA GLN A 16 -19.45 12.83 4.56
C GLN A 16 -19.25 11.35 4.90
N ARG A 17 -18.25 10.72 4.30
CA ARG A 17 -17.83 9.37 4.68
C ARG A 17 -17.21 9.47 6.07
N LYS A 18 -18.02 9.32 7.11
CA LYS A 18 -17.58 9.45 8.50
C LYS A 18 -16.52 8.37 8.77
N VAL A 19 -15.25 8.79 8.84
CA VAL A 19 -14.19 7.95 9.38
C VAL A 19 -14.44 7.87 10.87
N PHE A 20 -14.91 6.72 11.35
CA PHE A 20 -14.93 6.48 12.78
C PHE A 20 -13.47 6.23 13.17
N VAL A 21 -12.93 7.10 14.02
CA VAL A 21 -11.65 6.94 14.73
C VAL A 21 -11.89 7.56 16.10
N PRO A 22 -11.35 7.00 17.19
CA PRO A 22 -11.41 7.66 18.49
C PRO A 22 -10.98 9.14 18.39
N ASN A 23 -11.83 10.07 18.83
CA ASN A 23 -11.58 11.52 18.71
C ASN A 23 -10.19 11.94 19.24
N LYS A 24 -9.72 11.27 20.30
CA LYS A 24 -8.38 11.46 20.87
C LYS A 24 -7.25 11.27 19.84
N LEU A 25 -7.40 10.37 18.86
CA LEU A 25 -6.41 10.19 17.81
C LEU A 25 -6.46 11.30 16.76
N LEU A 26 -7.64 11.87 16.49
CA LEU A 26 -7.79 13.00 15.55
C LEU A 26 -7.10 14.27 16.06
N GLU A 27 -7.01 14.43 17.38
CA GLU A 27 -6.35 15.57 18.03
C GLU A 27 -4.82 15.44 18.05
N CYS A 28 -4.29 14.22 18.16
CA CYS A 28 -2.85 13.97 18.29
C CYS A 28 -2.13 13.70 16.96
N LEU A 29 -2.85 13.43 15.87
CA LEU A 29 -2.24 13.11 14.58
C LEU A 29 -1.97 14.36 13.74
N PRO A 30 -0.82 14.43 13.05
CA PRO A 30 -0.54 15.54 12.16
C PRO A 30 -1.55 15.60 11.02
N ARG A 31 -2.03 16.81 10.72
CA ARG A 31 -2.83 17.06 9.52
C ARG A 31 -1.90 17.18 8.33
N LEU A 32 -1.88 16.17 7.47
CA LEU A 32 -1.03 16.14 6.29
C LEU A 32 -1.78 16.76 5.12
N SER A 33 -1.12 17.65 4.38
CA SER A 33 -1.65 18.30 3.18
C SER A 33 -1.27 17.59 1.88
N SER A 34 -0.38 16.61 1.96
CA SER A 34 0.07 15.84 0.80
C SER A 34 0.39 14.39 1.19
N LEU A 35 0.12 13.48 0.25
CA LEU A 35 0.62 12.11 0.28
C LEU A 35 1.91 12.05 -0.56
N PRO A 36 3.08 11.72 0.02
CA PRO A 36 4.28 11.51 -0.77
C PRO A 36 4.06 10.36 -1.75
N SER A 37 4.46 10.54 -3.00
CA SER A 37 4.42 9.47 -4.00
C SER A 37 5.52 8.41 -3.76
N GLU A 38 6.56 8.78 -3.03
CA GLU A 38 7.72 7.93 -2.75
C GLU A 38 8.30 8.18 -1.34
N ARG A 39 8.77 7.11 -0.71
CA ARG A 39 9.55 7.15 0.53
C ARG A 39 10.44 5.93 0.69
N LEU A 40 11.73 6.16 0.89
CA LEU A 40 12.76 5.13 1.04
C LEU A 40 12.96 4.66 2.50
N ARG A 41 11.90 4.74 3.31
CA ARG A 41 11.81 4.16 4.65
C ARG A 41 10.39 3.75 4.91
N TRP A 42 10.15 2.83 5.85
CA TRP A 42 8.78 2.56 6.27
C TRP A 42 8.15 3.79 6.95
N ASN A 43 6.86 3.99 6.70
CA ASN A 43 6.08 5.00 7.42
C ASN A 43 5.84 4.56 8.87
N THR A 44 5.80 5.51 9.80
CA THR A 44 5.39 5.24 11.18
C THR A 44 3.89 4.98 11.26
N ASN A 45 3.42 4.42 12.37
CA ASN A 45 1.99 4.18 12.56
C ASN A 45 1.20 5.50 12.55
N GLU A 46 1.77 6.57 13.09
CA GLU A 46 1.19 7.92 13.10
C GLU A 46 1.06 8.48 11.68
N GLU A 47 2.10 8.36 10.85
CA GLU A 47 2.04 8.78 9.44
C GLU A 47 0.96 8.01 8.67
N ILE A 48 0.95 6.68 8.83
CA ILE A 48 -0.04 5.79 8.19
C ILE A 48 -1.46 6.20 8.60
N ALA A 49 -1.70 6.38 9.89
CA ALA A 49 -3.01 6.80 10.38
C ALA A 49 -3.39 8.18 9.82
N SER A 50 -2.46 9.14 9.82
CA SER A 50 -2.69 10.49 9.30
C SER A 50 -3.14 10.49 7.83
N TYR A 51 -2.53 9.65 6.99
CA TYR A 51 -2.97 9.46 5.61
C TYR A 51 -4.37 8.85 5.51
N LEU A 52 -4.63 7.81 6.30
CA LEU A 52 -5.88 7.06 6.23
C LEU A 52 -7.09 7.78 6.83
N ILE A 53 -6.89 8.76 7.73
CA ILE A 53 -7.98 9.58 8.28
C ILE A 53 -8.30 10.80 7.42
N SER A 54 -7.34 11.28 6.63
CA SER A 54 -7.47 12.54 5.88
C SER A 54 -7.95 12.34 4.44
N PHE A 55 -8.11 11.11 3.98
CA PHE A 55 -8.41 10.80 2.58
C PHE A 55 -9.74 11.43 2.09
N ASP A 56 -10.70 11.65 2.97
CA ASP A 56 -12.02 12.20 2.64
C ASP A 56 -11.96 13.68 2.23
N ARG A 57 -10.90 14.38 2.66
CA ARG A 57 -10.58 15.76 2.27
C ARG A 57 -9.64 15.82 1.06
N HIS A 58 -9.10 14.68 0.66
CA HIS A 58 -8.05 14.53 -0.34
C HIS A 58 -8.41 13.43 -1.33
N ASP A 59 -9.54 13.59 -2.04
CA ASP A 59 -10.01 12.64 -3.05
C ASP A 59 -8.91 12.37 -4.11
N GLU A 60 -8.04 13.34 -4.38
CA GLU A 60 -6.92 13.25 -5.32
C GLU A 60 -5.82 12.26 -4.88
N TRP A 61 -5.75 11.88 -3.61
CA TRP A 61 -4.78 10.88 -3.14
C TRP A 61 -5.15 9.46 -3.58
N LEU A 62 -6.43 9.22 -3.87
CA LEU A 62 -6.91 7.90 -4.26
C LEU A 62 -6.54 7.60 -5.72
N SER A 63 -5.76 6.55 -5.93
CA SER A 63 -5.51 6.05 -7.28
C SER A 63 -6.74 5.30 -7.80
N CYS A 64 -7.28 5.78 -8.93
CA CYS A 64 -8.43 5.16 -9.61
C CYS A 64 -8.03 3.96 -10.49
N SER A 65 -6.73 3.78 -10.76
CA SER A 65 -6.20 2.71 -11.61
C SER A 65 -5.17 1.88 -10.86
N LEU A 66 -5.14 0.58 -11.09
CA LEU A 66 -4.08 -0.30 -10.60
C LEU A 66 -2.72 0.14 -11.18
N LYS A 67 -1.74 0.37 -10.31
CA LYS A 67 -0.35 0.54 -10.71
C LYS A 67 0.32 -0.82 -10.80
N THR A 68 0.77 -1.18 -12.00
CA THR A 68 1.50 -2.42 -12.25
C THR A 68 2.98 -2.22 -11.93
N ARG A 69 3.53 -3.12 -11.12
CA ARG A 69 4.89 -3.15 -10.58
C ARG A 69 5.36 -1.79 -10.06
N PRO A 70 4.71 -1.24 -9.01
CA PRO A 70 5.11 0.03 -8.42
C PRO A 70 6.58 0.01 -8.01
N LYS A 71 7.32 1.06 -8.35
CA LYS A 71 8.75 1.15 -8.06
C LYS A 71 9.05 1.15 -6.56
N ASN A 72 10.29 0.85 -6.20
CA ASN A 72 10.82 1.03 -4.86
C ASN A 72 10.41 2.40 -4.27
N GLY A 73 10.02 2.40 -3.00
CA GLY A 73 9.56 3.58 -2.27
C GLY A 73 8.12 3.99 -2.56
N SER A 74 7.45 3.46 -3.58
CA SER A 74 6.10 3.90 -3.96
C SER A 74 5.11 3.79 -2.80
N ILE A 75 4.39 4.88 -2.53
CA ILE A 75 3.26 4.92 -1.61
C ILE A 75 2.00 5.24 -2.41
N ILE A 76 0.96 4.44 -2.26
CA ILE A 76 -0.27 4.56 -3.04
C ILE A 76 -1.47 4.31 -2.16
N LEU A 77 -2.48 5.19 -2.24
CA LEU A 77 -3.76 5.00 -1.60
C LEU A 77 -4.77 4.43 -2.59
N TYR A 78 -5.50 3.39 -2.19
CA TYR A 78 -6.55 2.78 -3.01
C TYR A 78 -7.85 2.66 -2.22
N ASN A 79 -8.96 2.72 -2.95
CA ASN A 79 -10.21 2.12 -2.48
C ASN A 79 -10.26 0.66 -2.97
N ARG A 80 -10.18 -0.31 -2.04
CA ARG A 80 -10.12 -1.74 -2.38
C ARG A 80 -11.40 -2.28 -3.04
N LYS A 81 -12.54 -1.60 -2.87
CA LYS A 81 -13.79 -1.95 -3.56
C LYS A 81 -13.74 -1.56 -5.04
N LYS A 82 -12.93 -0.55 -5.39
CA LYS A 82 -12.78 -0.05 -6.77
C LYS A 82 -11.57 -0.65 -7.49
N VAL A 83 -10.47 -0.89 -6.78
CA VAL A 83 -9.21 -1.34 -7.38
C VAL A 83 -8.72 -2.62 -6.71
N LYS A 84 -8.47 -3.66 -7.52
CA LYS A 84 -7.86 -4.92 -7.08
C LYS A 84 -6.35 -4.77 -6.93
N TYR A 85 -5.92 -3.94 -5.98
CA TYR A 85 -4.51 -3.54 -5.78
C TYR A 85 -3.53 -4.71 -5.58
N ARG A 86 -4.01 -5.86 -5.11
CA ARG A 86 -3.17 -7.07 -4.96
C ARG A 86 -2.67 -7.65 -6.28
N LYS A 87 -3.29 -7.30 -7.41
CA LYS A 87 -2.88 -7.72 -8.76
C LYS A 87 -1.76 -6.82 -9.33
N ASP A 88 -0.85 -6.36 -8.48
CA ASP A 88 0.23 -5.42 -8.84
C ASP A 88 1.29 -6.00 -9.79
N GLY A 89 1.21 -7.28 -10.17
CA GLY A 89 2.12 -7.88 -11.14
C GLY A 89 3.48 -8.28 -10.57
N TYR A 90 3.66 -8.20 -9.25
CA TYR A 90 4.83 -8.75 -8.56
C TYR A 90 4.62 -10.22 -8.15
N CYS A 91 5.71 -10.97 -8.16
CA CYS A 91 5.72 -12.35 -7.65
C CYS A 91 5.99 -12.36 -6.14
N TRP A 92 4.96 -12.57 -5.35
CA TRP A 92 5.04 -12.63 -3.89
C TRP A 92 5.35 -14.05 -3.39
N LYS A 93 6.06 -14.15 -2.26
CA LYS A 93 6.34 -15.44 -1.60
C LYS A 93 5.03 -16.13 -1.28
N LYS A 94 4.91 -17.41 -1.64
CA LYS A 94 3.71 -18.22 -1.38
C LYS A 94 3.85 -19.02 -0.07
N ARG A 95 2.73 -19.51 0.44
CA ARG A 95 2.66 -20.49 1.54
C ARG A 95 3.26 -21.82 1.06
N LYS A 96 3.48 -22.76 2.01
CA LYS A 96 4.08 -24.08 1.72
C LYS A 96 3.30 -24.89 0.67
N ASP A 97 2.00 -24.63 0.53
CA ASP A 97 1.13 -25.26 -0.45
C ASP A 97 1.30 -24.73 -1.89
N GLY A 98 2.08 -23.65 -2.09
CA GLY A 98 2.30 -23.02 -3.39
C GLY A 98 1.06 -22.34 -4.00
N LYS A 99 -0.08 -22.32 -3.30
CA LYS A 99 -1.34 -21.80 -3.83
C LYS A 99 -1.57 -20.34 -3.44
N THR A 100 -1.36 -20.02 -2.17
CA THR A 100 -1.72 -18.72 -1.61
C THR A 100 -0.48 -17.88 -1.29
N THR A 101 -0.58 -16.56 -1.45
CA THR A 101 0.49 -15.66 -1.00
C THR A 101 0.65 -15.76 0.51
N ARG A 102 1.90 -15.82 0.98
CA ARG A 102 2.21 -15.72 2.39
C ARG A 102 2.09 -14.27 2.83
N GLU A 103 0.91 -13.91 3.33
CA GLU A 103 0.66 -12.64 4.01
C GLU A 103 0.80 -12.84 5.53
N ASP A 104 1.60 -11.99 6.18
CA ASP A 104 1.69 -11.88 7.64
C ASP A 104 0.84 -10.69 8.09
N HIS A 105 -0.06 -10.93 9.03
CA HIS A 105 -1.08 -9.97 9.44
C HIS A 105 -0.84 -9.54 10.88
N MET A 106 -1.02 -8.25 11.16
CA MET A 106 -0.90 -7.72 12.50
C MET A 106 -1.81 -6.53 12.72
N LYS A 107 -2.16 -6.27 13.97
CA LYS A 107 -2.83 -5.04 14.37
C LYS A 107 -1.82 -4.08 14.97
N LEU A 108 -1.96 -2.80 14.66
CA LEU A 108 -0.99 -1.77 15.00
C LEU A 108 -1.64 -0.71 15.88
N LYS A 109 -0.83 -0.16 16.77
CA LYS A 109 -1.24 0.85 17.74
C LYS A 109 -0.72 2.22 17.35
N VAL A 110 -1.56 3.22 17.53
CA VAL A 110 -1.22 4.64 17.45
C VAL A 110 -1.55 5.23 18.83
N GLN A 111 -0.57 5.84 19.49
CA GLN A 111 -0.75 6.39 20.85
C GLN A 111 -1.40 5.36 21.81
N GLY A 112 -0.93 4.11 21.78
CA GLY A 112 -1.43 3.01 22.61
C GLY A 112 -2.77 2.40 22.17
N THR A 113 -3.48 3.00 21.20
CA THR A 113 -4.78 2.53 20.73
C THR A 113 -4.65 1.68 19.48
N GLU A 114 -5.16 0.45 19.51
CA GLU A 114 -5.22 -0.43 18.34
C GLU A 114 -6.27 0.08 17.34
N CYS A 115 -5.83 0.64 16.21
CA CYS A 115 -6.72 1.26 15.23
C CYS A 115 -6.38 0.93 13.77
N LEU A 116 -5.24 0.28 13.52
CA LEU A 116 -4.74 -0.07 12.20
C LEU A 116 -4.61 -1.58 12.06
N TYR A 117 -4.85 -2.08 10.85
CA TYR A 117 -4.47 -3.42 10.43
C TYR A 117 -3.32 -3.31 9.43
N GLY A 118 -2.32 -4.17 9.56
CA GLY A 118 -1.18 -4.31 8.66
C GLY A 118 -1.15 -5.69 8.01
N CYS A 119 -0.83 -5.74 6.72
CA CYS A 119 -0.66 -6.96 5.94
C CYS A 119 0.64 -6.88 5.14
N TYR A 120 1.60 -7.75 5.46
CA TYR A 120 2.96 -7.71 4.94
C TYR A 120 3.23 -8.91 4.06
N VAL A 121 3.86 -8.67 2.91
CA VAL A 121 4.29 -9.71 1.99
C VAL A 121 5.72 -9.47 1.54
N HIS A 122 6.47 -10.57 1.40
CA HIS A 122 7.84 -10.58 0.90
C HIS A 122 7.84 -10.95 -0.58
N SER A 123 8.69 -10.31 -1.38
CA SER A 123 8.92 -10.75 -2.75
C SER A 123 9.51 -12.15 -2.78
N SER A 124 9.14 -12.92 -3.80
CA SER A 124 9.75 -14.22 -4.07
C SER A 124 11.12 -14.08 -4.75
N ILE A 125 11.48 -12.90 -5.25
CA ILE A 125 12.68 -12.69 -6.09
C ILE A 125 13.76 -11.98 -5.32
N VAL A 126 13.39 -10.83 -4.74
CA VAL A 126 14.30 -9.96 -3.98
C VAL A 126 13.83 -10.00 -2.54
N PRO A 127 14.45 -10.79 -1.64
CA PRO A 127 13.96 -10.98 -0.28
C PRO A 127 13.81 -9.67 0.52
N THR A 128 14.59 -8.66 0.16
CA THR A 128 14.59 -7.32 0.76
C THR A 128 13.48 -6.41 0.21
N PHE A 129 12.78 -6.80 -0.86
CA PHE A 129 11.63 -6.07 -1.40
C PHE A 129 10.31 -6.58 -0.83
N HIS A 130 9.52 -5.64 -0.33
CA HIS A 130 8.29 -5.92 0.41
C HIS A 130 7.15 -5.02 -0.06
N ARG A 131 5.92 -5.52 0.13
CA ARG A 131 4.72 -4.69 0.10
C ARG A 131 4.07 -4.75 1.47
N ARG A 132 3.86 -3.58 2.09
CA ARG A 132 3.08 -3.42 3.31
C ARG A 132 1.79 -2.69 2.99
N CYS A 133 0.68 -3.27 3.41
CA CYS A 133 -0.65 -2.71 3.23
C CYS A 133 -1.22 -2.35 4.59
N TYR A 134 -1.85 -1.18 4.71
CA TYR A 134 -2.42 -0.68 5.95
C TYR A 134 -3.83 -0.15 5.73
N TRP A 135 -4.73 -0.40 6.67
CA TRP A 135 -6.07 0.19 6.68
C TRP A 135 -6.55 0.41 8.11
N LEU A 136 -7.51 1.33 8.29
CA LEU A 136 -8.16 1.53 9.58
C LEU A 136 -9.10 0.37 9.90
N LEU A 137 -9.13 -0.08 11.15
CA LEU A 137 -10.06 -1.13 11.57
C LEU A 137 -11.53 -0.75 11.32
N GLN A 138 -11.85 0.53 11.52
CA GLN A 138 -13.20 1.07 11.39
C GLN A 138 -13.54 1.52 9.95
N ASN A 139 -12.54 1.67 9.08
CA ASN A 139 -12.73 1.96 7.67
C ASN A 139 -11.75 1.11 6.83
N PRO A 140 -12.09 -0.17 6.60
CA PRO A 140 -11.19 -1.10 5.95
C PRO A 140 -11.13 -0.93 4.43
N ASP A 141 -11.96 -0.08 3.84
CA ASP A 141 -12.08 0.07 2.38
C ASP A 141 -10.96 0.89 1.75
N ILE A 142 -10.40 1.82 2.52
CA ILE A 142 -9.25 2.61 2.10
C ILE A 142 -7.99 1.93 2.60
N VAL A 143 -7.08 1.64 1.67
CA VAL A 143 -5.83 0.95 1.94
C VAL A 143 -4.66 1.78 1.44
N LEU A 144 -3.70 2.02 2.34
CA LEU A 144 -2.39 2.56 2.00
C LEU A 144 -1.46 1.39 1.68
N VAL A 145 -0.84 1.43 0.51
CA VAL A 145 0.08 0.39 0.04
C VAL A 145 1.45 1.01 -0.16
N HIS A 146 2.46 0.43 0.50
CA HIS A 146 3.84 0.90 0.45
C HIS A 146 4.75 -0.22 -0.04
N TYR A 147 5.47 0.03 -1.12
CA TYR A 147 6.46 -0.86 -1.71
C TYR A 147 7.85 -0.38 -1.35
N LEU A 148 8.69 -1.23 -0.78
CA LEU A 148 10.03 -0.82 -0.37
C LEU A 148 11.01 -1.98 -0.42
N ASN A 149 12.16 -1.70 -1.02
CA ASN A 149 13.37 -2.48 -0.93
C ASN A 149 14.21 -1.94 0.23
N VAL A 150 14.47 -2.76 1.24
CA VAL A 150 15.32 -2.42 2.39
C VAL A 150 16.51 -3.37 2.41
N PRO A 151 17.62 -3.04 1.71
CA PRO A 151 18.84 -3.82 1.77
C PRO A 151 19.33 -3.91 3.22
N SER A 152 19.81 -5.09 3.64
CA SER A 152 20.53 -5.21 4.90
C SER A 152 21.87 -4.46 4.80
N GLN A 153 22.38 -3.89 5.89
CA GLN A 153 23.72 -3.26 5.88
C GLN A 153 24.84 -4.29 5.59
N GLU A 154 24.61 -5.57 5.92
CA GLU A 154 25.59 -6.65 5.79
C GLU A 154 25.71 -7.21 4.36
N ASP A 155 24.72 -6.99 3.49
CA ASP A 155 24.72 -7.47 2.09
C ASP A 155 25.37 -6.48 1.09
N SER A 156 25.87 -5.33 1.57
CA SER A 156 26.44 -4.27 0.72
C SER A 156 27.69 -4.68 -0.08
N GLY A 157 28.25 -5.87 0.18
CA GLY A 157 29.50 -6.31 -0.46
C GLY A 157 29.50 -7.65 -1.19
N LYS A 158 28.47 -8.52 -1.11
CA LYS A 158 28.66 -9.93 -1.54
C LYS A 158 27.57 -10.60 -2.37
N CYS A 159 26.37 -10.03 -2.51
CA CYS A 159 25.38 -10.63 -3.41
C CYS A 159 24.61 -9.56 -4.18
N SER A 160 24.81 -9.53 -5.50
CA SER A 160 23.84 -8.87 -6.36
C SER A 160 22.47 -9.55 -6.16
N PRO A 161 21.35 -8.82 -6.09
CA PRO A 161 20.01 -9.41 -5.97
C PRO A 161 19.73 -10.45 -7.08
N LEU A 162 20.42 -10.31 -8.22
CA LEU A 162 20.42 -11.27 -9.32
C LEU A 162 21.00 -12.64 -8.93
N LEU A 163 22.07 -12.70 -8.15
CA LEU A 163 22.74 -13.96 -7.80
C LEU A 163 21.97 -14.75 -6.74
N CYS A 164 21.42 -14.09 -5.71
CA CYS A 164 20.60 -14.78 -4.70
C CYS A 164 19.29 -15.35 -5.27
N ALA A 165 18.65 -14.65 -6.22
CA ALA A 165 17.41 -15.11 -6.82
C ALA A 165 17.55 -16.38 -7.66
N VAL A 166 18.77 -16.67 -8.14
CA VAL A 166 19.08 -17.80 -9.02
C VAL A 166 19.51 -19.04 -8.23
N ASN A 167 20.15 -18.88 -7.07
CA ASN A 167 20.81 -20.00 -6.40
C ASN A 167 19.90 -20.83 -5.47
N GLU A 168 18.74 -20.32 -5.03
CA GLU A 168 17.87 -20.98 -4.03
C GLU A 168 16.55 -21.57 -4.56
N ARG A 169 16.39 -21.84 -5.86
CA ARG A 169 15.12 -22.39 -6.36
C ARG A 169 15.19 -23.81 -6.92
N HIS A 170 14.53 -24.69 -6.17
CA HIS A 170 14.08 -26.02 -6.57
C HIS A 170 12.72 -26.00 -7.31
N ASP A 171 12.24 -24.83 -7.77
CA ASP A 171 10.84 -24.65 -8.19
C ASP A 171 10.69 -24.26 -9.67
N SER A 172 10.38 -25.27 -10.48
CA SER A 172 9.52 -25.38 -11.69
C SER A 172 9.28 -24.23 -12.71
N LEU A 173 9.61 -22.97 -12.47
CA LEU A 173 9.46 -21.89 -13.46
C LEU A 173 10.82 -21.40 -13.96
N ARG A 174 11.22 -21.87 -15.15
CA ARG A 174 12.28 -21.22 -15.94
C ARG A 174 11.73 -19.89 -16.45
N TRP A 175 12.03 -18.79 -15.76
CA TRP A 175 11.72 -17.46 -16.27
C TRP A 175 12.60 -17.11 -17.45
N SER A 176 12.02 -16.40 -18.42
CA SER A 176 12.84 -15.72 -19.41
C SER A 176 13.63 -14.59 -18.74
N ARG A 177 14.73 -14.19 -19.39
CA ARG A 177 15.53 -13.05 -18.93
C ARG A 177 14.70 -11.78 -18.87
N GLU A 178 13.81 -11.59 -19.83
CA GLU A 178 12.91 -10.44 -19.93
C GLU A 178 11.90 -10.41 -18.79
N GLU A 179 11.31 -11.56 -18.44
CA GLU A 179 10.36 -11.67 -17.32
C GLU A 179 11.02 -11.30 -16.00
N LEU A 180 12.22 -11.85 -15.74
CA LEU A 180 12.98 -11.54 -14.54
C LEU A 180 13.37 -10.06 -14.47
N LEU A 181 13.90 -9.49 -15.57
CA LEU A 181 14.26 -8.07 -15.61
C LEU A 181 13.03 -7.17 -15.38
N SER A 182 11.88 -7.56 -15.91
CA SER A 182 10.64 -6.81 -15.76
C SER A 182 10.11 -6.79 -14.32
N GLN A 183 10.48 -7.77 -13.50
CA GLN A 183 10.24 -7.77 -12.05
C GLN A 183 11.28 -6.92 -11.31
N LEU A 184 12.57 -7.11 -11.63
CA LEU A 184 13.68 -6.56 -10.87
C LEU A 184 13.86 -5.05 -11.05
N LYS A 185 13.74 -4.56 -12.29
CA LYS A 185 13.99 -3.14 -12.61
C LYS A 185 13.28 -2.17 -11.64
N PRO A 186 11.95 -2.27 -11.42
CA PRO A 186 11.27 -1.35 -10.50
C PRO A 186 11.62 -1.58 -9.01
N MET A 187 12.08 -2.77 -8.60
CA MET A 187 12.50 -3.04 -7.22
C MET A 187 13.86 -2.40 -6.86
N CYS A 188 14.70 -2.16 -7.86
CA CYS A 188 16.07 -1.67 -7.69
C CYS A 188 16.29 -0.24 -8.21
N THR A 189 15.25 0.42 -8.71
CA THR A 189 15.35 1.83 -9.12
C THR A 189 15.32 2.69 -7.85
N TYR A 190 16.29 3.60 -7.70
CA TYR A 190 16.37 4.58 -6.62
C TYR A 190 16.10 5.98 -7.18
#